data_AF-A0A1I1K7K9-F1
#
_entry.id   AF-A0A1I1K7K9-F1
#
_cell.length_a   1.000
_cell.length_b   1.000
_cell.length_c   1.000
_cell.angle_alpha   90.00
_cell.angle_beta   90.00
_cell.angle_gamma   90.00
#
_symmetry.space_group_name_H-M   'P 1'
#
loop_
_entity.id
_entity.type
_entity.pdbx_description
1 polymer ?
#
loop_
_entity_poly.entity_id
_entity_poly.type
_entity_poly.pdbx_seq_one_letter_code
_entity_poly.pdbx_strand_id
1 'polypeptide(L)'
;MMALIVSVKLFEFKTIRKQNINKLKSLIDSYDEGLDSQGWILEHAEDEYYYVKNEQFSDYVLDVSESSYDNRTNVTAYPKTGNDNQKWPLIVRS
;
A
#
# COMPACT_ATOMS: atom_id res chain seq x y z
N MET A 1 13.21 24.23 3.67
CA MET A 1 13.03 23.19 2.63
C MET A 1 11.84 22.34 3.06
N MET A 2 10.80 22.29 2.25
CA MET A 2 9.43 21.94 2.65
C MET A 2 9.22 20.43 2.53
N ALA A 3 8.99 19.74 3.65
CA ALA A 3 8.68 18.31 3.65
C ALA A 3 7.25 18.12 3.09
N LEU A 4 7.16 17.57 1.89
CA LEU A 4 5.89 17.21 1.28
C LEU A 4 5.41 15.92 1.93
N ILE A 5 4.42 16.02 2.81
CA ILE A 5 3.73 14.85 3.37
C ILE A 5 2.89 14.25 2.22
N VAL A 6 3.44 13.24 1.54
CA VAL A 6 2.63 12.37 0.70
C VAL A 6 1.81 11.49 1.64
N SER A 7 0.58 11.91 1.93
CA SER A 7 -0.40 11.03 2.56
C SER A 7 -0.74 9.93 1.56
N VAL A 8 -0.02 8.81 1.60
CA VAL A 8 -0.50 7.56 1.00
C VAL A 8 -1.72 7.18 1.81
N LYS A 9 -2.89 7.48 1.26
CA LYS A 9 -4.16 7.04 1.80
C LYS A 9 -4.21 5.54 1.55
N LEU A 10 -3.68 4.76 2.50
CA LEU A 10 -4.01 3.34 2.61
C LEU A 10 -5.55 3.28 2.63
N PHE A 11 -6.12 2.60 1.65
CA PHE A 11 -7.56 2.59 1.40
C PHE A 11 -8.30 1.94 2.58
N GLU A 12 -8.63 2.69 3.62
CA GLU A 12 -9.58 2.24 4.63
C GLU A 12 -11.01 2.43 4.12
N PHE A 13 -11.62 1.33 3.69
CA PHE A 13 -13.06 1.26 3.63
C PHE A 13 -13.63 1.23 5.06
N LYS A 14 -14.26 2.36 5.44
CA LYS A 14 -15.72 2.43 5.65
C LYS A 14 -16.23 2.71 7.08
N THR A 15 -16.47 3.99 7.34
CA THR A 15 -17.59 4.43 8.20
C THR A 15 -18.89 4.30 7.41
N ILE A 16 -19.62 3.17 7.49
CA ILE A 16 -21.02 3.08 7.04
C ILE A 16 -21.88 2.32 8.06
N ARG A 17 -23.02 2.91 8.40
CA ARG A 17 -23.98 2.53 9.46
C ARG A 17 -24.39 1.05 9.42
N LYS A 18 -24.49 0.45 10.62
CA LYS A 18 -24.73 -0.98 10.93
C LYS A 18 -25.84 -1.70 10.12
N GLN A 19 -26.84 -1.00 9.60
CA GLN A 19 -27.97 -1.63 8.90
C GLN A 19 -27.65 -2.09 7.46
N ASN A 20 -26.58 -1.56 6.84
CA ASN A 20 -26.17 -1.93 5.47
C ASN A 20 -24.93 -2.85 5.42
N ILE A 21 -24.43 -3.32 6.58
CA ILE A 21 -23.19 -4.11 6.65
C ILE A 21 -23.37 -5.49 6.02
N ASN A 22 -24.52 -6.15 6.22
CA ASN A 22 -24.67 -7.54 5.76
C ASN A 22 -24.77 -7.69 4.24
N LYS A 23 -25.50 -6.78 3.57
CA LYS A 23 -25.62 -6.75 2.10
C LYS A 23 -24.32 -6.30 1.42
N LEU A 24 -23.57 -5.43 2.10
CA LEU A 24 -22.26 -5.03 1.63
C LEU A 24 -21.23 -6.14 1.84
N LYS A 25 -21.26 -6.81 2.99
CA LYS A 25 -20.33 -7.90 3.31
C LYS A 25 -20.43 -9.00 2.26
N SER A 26 -21.64 -9.40 1.85
CA SER A 26 -21.79 -10.36 0.76
C SER A 26 -21.33 -9.84 -0.61
N LEU A 27 -21.31 -8.51 -0.83
CA LEU A 27 -20.79 -7.91 -2.07
C LEU A 27 -19.25 -7.78 -2.04
N ILE A 28 -18.67 -7.51 -0.86
CA ILE A 28 -17.23 -7.47 -0.63
C ILE A 28 -16.68 -8.88 -0.71
N ASP A 29 -17.28 -9.87 -0.03
CA ASP A 29 -16.89 -11.28 -0.09
C ASP A 29 -17.00 -11.87 -1.52
N SER A 30 -17.80 -11.25 -2.40
CA SER A 30 -17.89 -11.63 -3.83
C SER A 30 -16.89 -10.90 -4.75
N TYR A 31 -16.30 -9.80 -4.28
CA TYR A 31 -15.25 -9.05 -4.99
C TYR A 31 -13.85 -9.37 -4.45
N ASP A 32 -13.80 -9.82 -3.21
CA ASP A 32 -12.70 -10.47 -2.53
C ASP A 32 -12.74 -11.95 -2.90
N GLU A 33 -12.30 -12.29 -4.12
CA GLU A 33 -12.20 -13.68 -4.58
C GLU A 33 -11.13 -14.50 -3.80
N GLY A 34 -10.87 -14.19 -2.53
CA GLY A 34 -9.78 -14.76 -1.74
C GLY A 34 -8.40 -14.35 -2.26
N LEU A 35 -8.33 -13.23 -2.98
CA LEU A 35 -7.08 -12.67 -3.46
C LEU A 35 -6.52 -11.77 -2.35
N ASP A 36 -5.83 -12.40 -1.38
CA ASP A 36 -4.98 -11.83 -0.33
C ASP A 36 -3.90 -10.83 -0.82
N SER A 37 -4.01 -10.35 -2.05
CA SER A 37 -3.33 -9.18 -2.63
C SER A 37 -3.45 -7.88 -1.83
N GLN A 38 -4.28 -7.85 -0.78
CA GLN A 38 -4.40 -6.72 0.16
C GLN A 38 -3.58 -6.89 1.43
N GLY A 39 -2.94 -8.05 1.64
CA GLY A 39 -1.95 -8.26 2.70
C GLY A 39 -0.63 -7.58 2.36
N TRP A 40 -0.11 -6.77 3.27
CA TRP A 40 1.17 -6.08 3.12
C TRP A 40 2.03 -6.26 4.36
N ILE A 41 3.28 -6.67 4.16
CA ILE A 41 4.28 -6.83 5.22
C ILE A 41 5.44 -5.87 5.00
N LEU A 42 6.09 -5.47 6.10
CA LEU A 42 7.27 -4.63 6.06
C LEU A 42 8.52 -5.51 6.05
N GLU A 43 9.32 -5.40 5.00
CA GLU A 43 10.62 -6.04 4.89
C GLU A 43 11.71 -4.97 4.99
N HIS A 44 12.66 -5.14 5.91
CA HIS A 44 13.78 -4.19 6.06
C HIS A 44 14.59 -4.14 4.76
N ALA A 45 14.86 -2.92 4.27
CA ALA A 45 15.67 -2.69 3.08
C ALA A 45 17.11 -2.33 3.48
N GLU A 46 17.27 -1.13 4.02
CA GLU A 46 18.51 -0.57 4.53
C GLU A 46 18.18 0.62 5.44
N ASP A 47 19.07 0.96 6.37
CA ASP A 47 18.88 2.05 7.33
C ASP A 47 17.46 2.05 7.96
N GLU A 48 16.72 3.15 7.80
CA GLU A 48 15.33 3.32 8.28
C GLU A 48 14.27 3.08 7.19
N TYR A 49 14.67 2.47 6.06
CA TYR A 49 13.82 2.21 4.91
C TYR A 49 13.35 0.75 4.85
N TYR A 50 12.14 0.59 4.34
CA TYR A 50 11.46 -0.69 4.24
C TYR A 50 10.85 -0.86 2.85
N TYR A 51 10.77 -2.10 2.39
CA TYR A 51 9.88 -2.49 1.32
C TYR A 51 8.49 -2.77 1.93
N VAL A 52 7.45 -2.23 1.31
CA VAL A 52 6.06 -2.63 1.58
C VAL A 52 5.73 -3.75 0.61
N LYS A 53 5.90 -4.98 1.07
CA LYS A 53 5.88 -6.21 0.28
C LYS A 53 4.49 -6.83 0.31
N ASN A 54 4.03 -7.30 -0.85
CA ASN A 54 2.77 -8.02 -0.90
C ASN A 54 2.91 -9.37 -0.18
N GLU A 55 1.95 -9.69 0.69
CA GLU A 55 2.00 -10.90 1.50
C GLU A 55 1.85 -12.18 0.66
N GLN A 56 0.93 -12.15 -0.32
CA GLN A 56 0.67 -13.28 -1.19
C GLN A 56 1.65 -13.38 -2.36
N PHE A 57 1.99 -12.24 -2.97
CA PHE A 57 2.92 -12.12 -4.09
C PHE A 57 4.25 -11.58 -3.61
N SER A 58 5.02 -12.42 -2.90
CA SER A 58 6.26 -12.00 -2.23
C SER A 58 7.28 -11.30 -3.12
N ASP A 59 7.25 -11.51 -4.43
CA ASP A 59 8.20 -10.85 -5.32
C ASP A 59 7.80 -9.40 -5.68
N TYR A 60 6.64 -8.93 -5.21
CA TYR A 60 6.09 -7.61 -5.50
C TYR A 60 6.12 -6.70 -4.28
N VAL A 61 6.46 -5.43 -4.52
CA VAL A 61 6.53 -4.36 -3.53
C VAL A 61 5.83 -3.11 -4.03
N LEU A 62 5.47 -2.18 -3.14
CA LEU A 62 5.00 -0.85 -3.54
C LEU A 62 6.12 -0.07 -4.23
N ASP A 63 5.81 0.46 -5.40
CA ASP A 63 6.72 1.13 -6.34
C ASP A 63 6.09 2.44 -6.81
N VAL A 64 6.86 3.53 -6.77
CA VAL A 64 6.48 4.79 -7.44
C VAL A 64 6.75 4.65 -8.93
N SER A 65 5.67 4.72 -9.73
CA SER A 65 5.73 4.51 -11.17
C SER A 65 6.77 5.39 -11.84
N GLU A 66 7.59 4.78 -12.71
CA GLU A 66 8.66 5.44 -13.48
C GLU A 66 9.72 6.14 -12.61
N SER A 67 9.78 5.86 -11.30
CA SER A 67 10.61 6.62 -10.34
C SER A 67 10.35 8.13 -10.40
N SER A 68 9.13 8.55 -10.78
CA SER A 68 8.82 9.95 -10.98
C SER A 68 8.69 10.70 -9.66
N TYR A 69 9.19 11.94 -9.65
CA TYR A 69 9.06 12.90 -8.55
C TYR A 69 7.81 13.78 -8.69
N ASP A 70 7.03 13.60 -9.75
CA ASP A 70 5.86 14.42 -10.01
C ASP A 70 4.75 14.18 -8.99
N ASN A 71 4.04 15.26 -8.67
CA ASN A 71 2.87 15.15 -7.81
C ASN A 71 1.80 14.29 -8.47
N ARG A 72 1.18 13.42 -7.66
CA ARG A 72 0.12 12.48 -8.08
C ARG A 72 0.62 11.34 -8.98
N THR A 73 1.92 11.11 -9.08
CA THR A 73 2.44 9.85 -9.62
C THR A 73 1.83 8.68 -8.86
N ASN A 74 1.40 7.66 -9.60
CA ASN A 74 0.79 6.48 -9.03
C ASN A 74 1.81 5.65 -8.26
N VAL A 75 1.33 5.02 -7.19
CA VAL A 75 2.02 3.94 -6.49
C VAL A 75 1.34 2.63 -6.89
N THR A 76 2.12 1.67 -7.37
CA THR A 76 1.64 0.39 -7.88
C THR A 76 2.42 -0.77 -7.25
N ALA A 77 1.89 -1.99 -7.35
CA ALA A 77 2.68 -3.18 -7.05
C ALA A 77 3.58 -3.50 -8.24
N TYR A 78 4.88 -3.65 -8.02
CA TYR A 78 5.86 -3.98 -9.06
C TYR A 78 6.88 -5.00 -8.54
N PRO A 79 7.49 -5.83 -9.41
CA PRO A 79 8.57 -6.71 -9.00
C PRO A 79 9.67 -5.96 -8.25
N LYS A 80 10.17 -6.56 -7.17
CA LYS A 80 11.23 -5.97 -6.36
C LYS A 80 12.51 -5.84 -7.20
N THR A 81 12.90 -4.60 -7.48
CA THR A 81 14.15 -4.25 -8.18
C THR A 81 15.23 -3.77 -7.21
N GLY A 82 14.82 -3.31 -6.01
CA GLY A 82 15.72 -2.76 -5.00
C GLY A 82 16.05 -1.27 -5.21
N ASN A 83 15.47 -0.65 -6.23
CA ASN A 83 15.63 0.78 -6.52
C ASN A 83 14.98 1.66 -5.44
N ASP A 84 15.40 2.92 -5.37
CA ASP A 84 14.97 3.85 -4.33
C ASP A 84 13.46 4.18 -4.39
N ASN A 85 12.85 4.09 -5.58
CA ASN A 85 11.40 4.28 -5.76
C ASN A 85 10.55 3.15 -5.14
N GLN A 86 11.19 2.15 -4.53
CA GLN A 86 10.55 1.03 -3.82
C GLN A 86 10.83 1.05 -2.30
N LYS A 87 11.60 2.03 -1.81
CA LYS A 87 12.03 2.12 -0.41
C LYS A 87 11.23 3.21 0.32
N TRP A 88 10.60 2.84 1.43
CA TRP A 88 9.69 3.71 2.16
C TRP A 88 10.22 3.98 3.58
N PRO A 89 10.36 5.25 4.01
CA PRO A 89 10.70 5.56 5.39
C PRO A 89 9.48 5.32 6.29
N LEU A 90 9.68 4.72 7.45
CA LEU A 90 8.62 4.58 8.45
C LEU A 90 8.60 5.79 9.39
N ILE A 91 7.49 6.52 9.35
CA ILE A 91 7.26 7.65 10.25
C ILE A 91 6.18 7.25 11.26
N VAL A 92 6.59 7.00 12.51
CA VAL A 92 5.65 6.82 13.62
C VAL A 92 5.16 8.20 14.04
N ARG A 93 3.84 8.40 14.05
CA ARG A 93 3.22 9.60 14.62
C ARG A 93 2.67 9.28 16.00
N SER A 94 3.09 10.06 16.99
CA SER A 94 2.60 10.06 18.37
C SER A 94 1.35 10.91 18.53
#